data_AF-A0A7S4KYF1-F1
#
_entry.id   AF-A0A7S4KYF1-F1
#
_cell.length_a   1.000
_cell.length_b   1.000
_cell.length_c   1.000
_cell.angle_alpha   90.00
_cell.angle_beta   90.00
_cell.angle_gamma   90.00
#
_symmetry.space_group_name_H-M   'P 1'
#
loop_
_entity.id
_entity.type
_entity.pdbx_description
1 polymer ?
#
loop_
_entity_poly.entity_id
_entity_poly.type
_entity_poly.pdbx_seq_one_letter_code
_entity_poly.pdbx_strand_id
1 'polypeptide(L)'
;MAKVNTQRHIESFGIKVDKTKPLEVIPEIGVLHISQAALATPTPGTATLRITSEGKTFTLGILSADCGMCHMPLNMRFSPGDEFEFSVVGQGNTTVHITGYYETHMYYSDDVDDDAQKDLQGTRHRKLEQIVPLMVVLTIIHCLLLSYFV
;
A
#
# COMPACT_ATOMS: atom_id res chain seq x y z
N MET A 1 -17.28 -31.40 21.73
CA MET A 1 -17.17 -30.25 20.82
C MET A 1 -15.83 -29.59 21.07
N ALA A 2 -14.86 -29.74 20.16
CA ALA A 2 -13.58 -29.05 20.26
C ALA A 2 -13.79 -27.55 20.01
N LYS A 3 -13.19 -26.69 20.84
CA LYS A 3 -13.15 -25.24 20.61
C LYS A 3 -12.03 -24.97 19.61
N VAL A 4 -12.37 -24.68 18.37
CA VAL A 4 -11.39 -24.15 17.41
C VAL A 4 -11.01 -22.75 17.88
N ASN A 5 -9.76 -22.56 18.31
CA ASN A 5 -9.23 -21.27 18.70
C ASN A 5 -8.72 -20.55 17.45
N THR A 6 -9.57 -19.75 16.80
CA THR A 6 -9.17 -18.96 15.63
C THR A 6 -8.45 -17.70 16.09
N GLN A 7 -7.12 -17.70 16.02
CA GLN A 7 -6.32 -16.50 16.23
C GLN A 7 -6.25 -15.67 14.93
N ARG A 8 -6.63 -14.40 15.02
CA ARG A 8 -6.49 -13.45 13.89
C ARG A 8 -5.06 -12.93 13.87
N HIS A 9 -4.41 -13.07 12.72
CA HIS A 9 -3.10 -12.45 12.48
C HIS A 9 -3.30 -11.17 11.68
N ILE A 10 -2.69 -10.08 12.15
CA ILE A 10 -2.82 -8.75 11.58
C ILE A 10 -1.43 -8.28 11.12
N GLU A 11 -1.30 -7.94 9.85
CA GLU A 11 -0.07 -7.40 9.28
C GLU A 11 -0.32 -5.99 8.74
N SER A 12 0.52 -5.02 9.09
CA SER A 12 0.35 -3.62 8.65
C SER A 12 0.61 -3.46 7.16
N PHE A 13 -0.19 -2.61 6.50
CA PHE A 13 -0.04 -2.24 5.10
C PHE A 13 0.16 -0.72 4.96
N GLY A 14 1.04 -0.31 4.05
CA GLY A 14 1.27 1.10 3.74
C GLY A 14 1.87 1.30 2.36
N ILE A 15 1.31 2.26 1.62
CA ILE A 15 1.78 2.63 0.27
C ILE A 15 1.78 4.14 0.09
N LYS A 16 2.59 4.61 -0.86
CA LYS A 16 2.64 6.00 -1.31
C LYS A 16 2.11 6.07 -2.74
N VAL A 17 1.16 6.97 -2.99
CA VAL A 17 0.59 7.21 -4.30
C VAL A 17 0.89 8.65 -4.73
N ASP A 18 1.61 8.77 -5.83
CA ASP A 18 2.02 10.05 -6.42
C ASP A 18 1.09 10.38 -7.60
N LYS A 19 0.81 11.67 -7.84
CA LYS A 19 -0.09 12.08 -8.95
C LYS A 19 0.33 11.58 -10.34
N THR A 20 1.62 11.30 -10.53
CA THR A 20 2.20 10.90 -11.82
C THR A 20 2.25 9.39 -11.98
N LYS A 21 1.99 8.63 -10.92
CA LYS A 21 2.15 7.19 -10.90
C LYS A 21 1.00 6.57 -10.10
N PRO A 22 -0.11 6.24 -10.76
CA PRO A 22 -1.11 5.35 -10.20
C PRO A 22 -0.47 4.04 -9.74
N LEU A 23 -1.04 3.42 -8.71
CA LEU A 23 -0.54 2.20 -8.13
C LEU A 23 -1.63 1.13 -8.11
N GLU A 24 -1.41 0.09 -8.90
CA GLU A 24 -2.19 -1.14 -8.88
C GLU A 24 -1.84 -1.97 -7.66
N VAL A 25 -2.85 -2.53 -7.02
CA VAL A 25 -2.74 -3.38 -5.83
C VAL A 25 -3.62 -4.60 -6.04
N ILE A 26 -3.03 -5.77 -5.80
CA ILE A 26 -3.72 -7.06 -5.82
C ILE A 26 -3.40 -7.75 -4.49
N PRO A 27 -4.35 -7.84 -3.55
CA PRO A 27 -4.16 -8.57 -2.30
C PRO A 27 -3.85 -10.05 -2.59
N GLU A 28 -2.67 -10.52 -2.19
CA GLU A 28 -2.29 -11.93 -2.39
C GLU A 28 -2.72 -12.83 -1.22
N ILE A 29 -2.76 -12.26 -0.01
CA ILE A 29 -3.03 -13.00 1.22
C ILE A 29 -4.07 -12.27 2.07
N GLY A 30 -5.02 -13.03 2.62
CA GLY A 30 -6.02 -12.50 3.55
C GLY A 30 -6.85 -11.35 2.98
N VAL A 31 -7.59 -10.70 3.86
CA VAL A 31 -8.40 -9.54 3.49
C VAL A 31 -7.59 -8.27 3.74
N LEU A 32 -7.43 -7.42 2.74
CA LEU A 32 -6.83 -6.11 2.89
C LEU A 32 -7.87 -5.08 3.35
N HIS A 33 -7.64 -4.51 4.52
CA HIS A 33 -8.39 -3.40 5.06
C HIS A 33 -7.63 -2.10 4.81
N ILE A 34 -8.22 -1.17 4.05
CA ILE A 34 -7.68 0.19 3.90
C ILE A 34 -8.42 1.11 4.86
N SER A 35 -7.66 1.76 5.73
CA SER A 35 -8.19 2.43 6.92
C SER A 35 -7.98 3.93 6.94
N GLN A 36 -6.91 4.43 6.30
CA GLN A 36 -6.59 5.86 6.32
C GLN A 36 -5.88 6.30 5.05
N ALA A 37 -6.08 7.56 4.70
CA ALA A 37 -5.26 8.27 3.72
C ALA A 37 -4.83 9.63 4.26
N ALA A 38 -3.61 10.06 3.98
CA ALA A 38 -3.08 11.35 4.42
C ALA A 38 -2.15 11.97 3.39
N LEU A 39 -2.07 13.30 3.36
CA LEU A 39 -1.06 14.00 2.57
C LEU A 39 0.33 13.60 3.08
N ALA A 40 1.23 13.21 2.18
CA ALA A 40 2.60 12.88 2.57
C ALA A 40 3.35 14.11 3.10
N THR A 41 3.14 15.26 2.45
CA THR A 41 3.59 16.58 2.89
C THR A 41 2.42 17.56 2.78
N PRO A 42 2.01 18.24 3.85
CA PRO A 42 0.95 19.24 3.80
C PRO A 42 1.44 20.50 3.05
N THR A 43 1.25 20.51 1.74
CA THR A 43 1.51 21.69 0.89
C THR A 43 0.20 22.32 0.44
N PRO A 44 0.17 23.63 0.17
CA PRO A 44 -1.01 24.28 -0.43
C PRO A 44 -1.50 23.56 -1.68
N GLY A 45 -2.81 23.60 -1.91
CA GLY A 45 -3.49 22.89 -3.00
C GLY A 45 -4.32 21.69 -2.55
N THR A 46 -4.95 21.05 -3.54
CA THR A 46 -5.87 19.92 -3.32
C THR A 46 -5.30 18.61 -3.87
N ALA A 47 -5.63 17.52 -3.17
CA ALA A 47 -5.34 16.14 -3.56
C ALA A 47 -6.64 15.34 -3.59
N THR A 48 -7.14 15.01 -4.77
CA THR A 48 -8.27 14.11 -4.96
C THR A 48 -7.76 12.68 -5.05
N LEU A 49 -8.03 11.87 -4.02
CA LEU A 49 -7.75 10.44 -4.02
C LEU A 49 -8.88 9.71 -4.75
N ARG A 50 -8.51 8.81 -5.66
CA ARG A 50 -9.42 7.98 -6.44
C ARG A 50 -9.03 6.52 -6.36
N ILE A 51 -10.00 5.66 -6.62
CA ILE A 51 -9.82 4.23 -6.84
C ILE A 51 -10.44 3.82 -8.15
N THR A 52 -9.75 3.00 -8.93
CA THR A 52 -10.28 2.34 -10.12
C THR A 52 -10.44 0.85 -9.82
N SER A 53 -11.63 0.31 -10.04
CA SER A 53 -11.95 -1.12 -9.88
C SER A 53 -12.89 -1.51 -11.00
N GLU A 54 -12.65 -2.65 -11.65
CA GLU A 54 -13.49 -3.15 -12.76
C GLU A 54 -13.70 -2.09 -13.87
N GLY A 55 -12.66 -1.32 -14.19
CA GLY A 55 -12.70 -0.26 -15.19
C GLY A 55 -13.52 0.99 -14.80
N LYS A 56 -14.02 1.07 -13.57
CA LYS A 56 -14.75 2.24 -13.05
C LYS A 56 -13.91 2.99 -12.04
N THR A 57 -13.84 4.30 -12.17
CA THR A 57 -13.10 5.18 -11.25
C THR A 57 -14.06 5.91 -10.31
N PHE A 58 -13.79 5.83 -9.01
CA PHE A 58 -14.54 6.49 -7.94
C PHE A 58 -13.63 7.48 -7.20
N THR A 59 -14.20 8.60 -6.76
CA THR A 59 -13.50 9.53 -5.88
C THR A 59 -13.72 9.10 -4.43
N LEU A 60 -12.63 8.87 -3.70
CA LEU A 60 -12.68 8.52 -2.28
C LEU A 60 -12.75 9.74 -1.38
N GLY A 61 -12.09 10.83 -1.78
CA GLY A 61 -12.16 12.10 -1.08
C GLY A 61 -11.15 13.13 -1.58
N ILE A 62 -11.18 14.31 -0.98
CA ILE A 62 -10.28 15.42 -1.28
C ILE A 62 -9.57 15.83 0.01
N LEU A 63 -8.25 15.84 -0.04
CA LEU A 63 -7.39 16.38 1.01
C LEU A 63 -6.89 17.76 0.58
N SER A 64 -6.74 18.67 1.54
CA SER A 64 -6.25 20.02 1.31
C SER A 64 -5.64 20.56 2.59
N ALA A 65 -4.36 20.95 2.54
CA ALA A 65 -3.72 21.63 3.65
C ALA A 65 -4.35 23.02 3.90
N ASP A 66 -4.80 23.70 2.85
CA ASP A 66 -5.44 25.02 2.94
C ASP A 66 -6.75 24.98 3.71
N CYS A 67 -7.46 23.85 3.66
CA CYS A 67 -8.71 23.63 4.38
C CYS A 67 -8.52 22.86 5.69
N GLY A 68 -7.27 22.57 6.09
CA GLY A 68 -6.95 21.75 7.27
C GLY A 68 -7.30 20.25 7.14
N MET A 69 -7.71 19.79 5.96
CA MET A 69 -8.09 18.40 5.67
C MET A 69 -6.88 17.61 5.18
N CYS A 70 -5.92 17.35 6.07
CA CYS A 70 -4.66 16.66 5.72
C CYS A 70 -4.75 15.13 5.78
N HIS A 71 -5.80 14.57 6.38
CA HIS A 71 -6.05 13.14 6.47
C HIS A 71 -7.54 12.83 6.36
N MET A 72 -7.88 11.61 5.96
CA MET A 72 -9.24 11.10 5.96
C MET A 72 -9.27 9.64 6.43
N PRO A 73 -10.27 9.26 7.25
CA PRO A 73 -10.54 7.86 7.53
C PRO A 73 -11.16 7.19 6.28
N LEU A 74 -10.76 5.95 6.04
CA LEU A 74 -11.31 5.07 5.01
C LEU A 74 -11.83 3.80 5.69
N ASN A 75 -12.80 3.15 5.07
CA ASN A 75 -13.30 1.86 5.52
C ASN A 75 -13.57 0.99 4.29
N MET A 76 -12.48 0.56 3.65
CA MET A 76 -12.55 -0.28 2.46
C MET A 76 -11.95 -1.65 2.76
N ARG A 77 -12.51 -2.67 2.11
CA ARG A 77 -12.14 -4.06 2.30
C ARG A 77 -12.00 -4.72 0.94
N PHE A 78 -10.86 -5.36 0.70
CA PHE A 78 -10.57 -6.08 -0.54
C PHE A 78 -10.22 -7.52 -0.21
N SER A 79 -10.77 -8.44 -0.98
CA SER A 79 -10.54 -9.88 -0.89
C SER A 79 -9.26 -10.25 -1.67
N PRO A 80 -8.67 -11.43 -1.39
CA PRO A 80 -7.59 -11.96 -2.23
C PRO A 80 -8.00 -12.00 -3.70
N GLY A 81 -7.14 -11.47 -4.57
CA GLY A 81 -7.37 -11.43 -6.03
C GLY A 81 -8.21 -10.27 -6.53
N ASP A 82 -8.77 -9.41 -5.67
CA ASP A 82 -9.42 -8.17 -6.12
C ASP A 82 -8.37 -7.24 -6.74
N GLU A 83 -8.55 -6.85 -8.00
CA GLU A 83 -7.67 -5.92 -8.71
C GLU A 83 -8.21 -4.48 -8.61
N PHE A 84 -7.42 -3.58 -8.06
CA PHE A 84 -7.77 -2.16 -8.00
C PHE A 84 -6.54 -1.26 -8.09
N GLU A 85 -6.76 -0.02 -8.53
CA GLU A 85 -5.71 0.98 -8.70
C GLU A 85 -6.04 2.23 -7.88
N PHE A 86 -5.08 2.70 -7.08
CA PHE A 86 -5.16 4.03 -6.48
C PHE A 86 -4.51 5.07 -7.38
N SER A 87 -5.17 6.22 -7.52
CA SER A 87 -4.60 7.38 -8.21
C SER A 87 -4.90 8.67 -7.45
N VAL A 88 -4.03 9.67 -7.66
CA VAL A 88 -4.16 11.01 -7.06
C VAL A 88 -4.21 12.03 -8.18
N VAL A 89 -5.13 12.98 -8.08
CA VAL A 89 -5.16 14.16 -8.94
C VAL A 89 -5.08 15.42 -8.10
N GLY A 90 -4.17 16.33 -8.46
CA GLY A 90 -3.87 17.51 -7.67
C GLY A 90 -2.83 18.42 -8.31
N GLN A 91 -2.49 19.50 -7.60
CA GLN A 91 -1.53 20.50 -8.04
C GLN A 91 -0.12 20.25 -7.47
N GLY A 92 0.93 20.63 -8.21
CA GLY A 92 2.31 20.46 -7.73
C GLY A 92 2.69 18.99 -7.52
N ASN A 93 3.64 18.67 -6.65
CA ASN A 93 4.02 17.28 -6.35
C ASN A 93 3.10 16.66 -5.29
N THR A 94 1.80 16.58 -5.59
CA THR A 94 0.84 15.98 -4.67
C THR A 94 1.08 14.49 -4.48
N THR A 95 1.13 14.08 -3.23
CA THR A 95 1.32 12.70 -2.81
C THR A 95 0.39 12.37 -1.64
N VAL A 96 -0.20 11.18 -1.67
CA VAL A 96 -1.00 10.64 -0.58
C VAL A 96 -0.37 9.33 -0.07
N HIS A 97 -0.23 9.19 1.24
CA HIS A 97 0.04 7.92 1.90
C HIS A 97 -1.29 7.24 2.24
N ILE A 98 -1.39 5.95 1.92
CA ILE A 98 -2.55 5.12 2.22
C ILE A 98 -2.08 4.01 3.15
N THR A 99 -2.81 3.77 4.23
CA THR A 99 -2.47 2.78 5.24
C THR A 99 -3.64 1.87 5.58
N GLY A 100 -3.30 0.68 6.08
CA GLY A 100 -4.24 -0.40 6.27
C GLY A 100 -3.60 -1.57 7.01
N TYR A 101 -4.26 -2.71 6.92
CA TYR A 101 -3.72 -3.97 7.42
C TYR A 101 -4.35 -5.16 6.68
N TYR A 102 -3.61 -6.26 6.61
CA TYR A 102 -4.13 -7.56 6.22
C TYR A 102 -4.69 -8.28 7.44
N GLU A 103 -5.88 -8.83 7.29
CA GLU A 103 -6.48 -9.79 8.23
C GLU A 103 -6.39 -11.20 7.64
N THR A 104 -5.59 -12.06 8.27
CA THR A 104 -5.49 -13.49 7.92
C THR A 104 -6.02 -14.36 9.05
N HIS A 105 -6.70 -15.46 8.70
CA HIS A 105 -7.12 -16.48 9.65
C HIS A 105 -6.09 -17.61 9.62
N MET A 106 -5.30 -17.75 10.69
CA MET A 106 -4.48 -18.94 10.87
C MET A 106 -5.30 -19.97 11.64
N TYR A 107 -5.57 -21.11 11.00
CA TYR A 107 -6.09 -22.29 11.69
C TYR A 107 -4.91 -23.01 12.32
N TYR A 108 -4.67 -22.78 13.60
CA TYR A 108 -3.83 -23.69 14.38
C TYR A 108 -4.66 -24.95 14.65
N SER A 109 -4.31 -26.04 13.98
CA SER A 109 -4.72 -27.37 14.41
C SER A 109 -3.96 -27.67 15.70
N ASP A 110 -4.66 -27.68 16.83
CA ASP A 110 -4.09 -27.96 18.17
C ASP A 110 -3.71 -29.44 18.36
N ASP A 111 -3.82 -30.26 17.30
CA ASP A 111 -3.41 -31.66 17.29
C ASP A 111 -1.94 -31.78 16.87
N VAL A 112 -1.02 -31.31 17.71
CA VAL A 112 0.40 -31.71 17.63
C VAL A 112 0.57 -32.90 18.58
N ASP A 113 0.34 -34.10 18.07
CA ASP A 113 0.91 -35.31 18.67
C ASP A 113 2.44 -35.19 18.57
N ASP A 114 3.10 -35.39 19.71
CA ASP A 114 4.49 -35.02 20.03
C ASP A 114 5.56 -35.90 19.34
N ASP A 115 5.29 -36.44 18.15
CA ASP A 115 6.17 -37.43 17.49
C ASP A 115 6.16 -37.32 15.94
N ALA A 116 6.65 -36.21 15.38
CA ALA A 116 7.23 -36.18 14.02
C ALA A 116 7.92 -34.85 13.69
N GLN A 117 9.15 -34.65 14.19
CA GLN A 117 10.11 -33.79 13.48
C GLN A 117 10.49 -34.46 12.16
N LYS A 118 9.87 -34.04 11.04
CA LYS A 118 10.46 -34.12 9.69
C LYS A 118 9.75 -33.18 8.71
N ASP A 119 10.53 -32.22 8.22
CA ASP A 119 10.44 -31.61 6.88
C ASP A 119 9.25 -30.71 6.52
N LEU A 120 9.06 -29.61 7.25
CA LEU A 120 8.36 -28.41 6.74
C LEU A 120 9.20 -27.12 6.88
N GLN A 121 10.52 -27.24 6.66
CA GLN A 121 11.34 -26.10 6.20
C GLN A 121 11.36 -26.08 4.67
N GLY A 122 10.33 -25.50 4.06
CA GLY A 122 10.29 -25.20 2.62
C GLY A 122 9.02 -24.41 2.35
N THR A 123 9.04 -23.08 2.35
CA THR A 123 9.84 -22.23 1.47
C THR A 123 10.14 -20.89 2.16
N ARG A 124 11.31 -20.77 2.82
CA ARG A 124 12.01 -19.49 2.92
C ARG A 124 12.82 -19.29 1.64
N HIS A 125 12.87 -18.04 1.18
CA HIS A 125 13.53 -17.52 -0.02
C HIS A 125 12.83 -17.76 -1.36
N ARG A 126 12.09 -16.72 -1.81
CA ARG A 126 12.38 -16.04 -3.08
C ARG A 126 11.96 -14.56 -3.00
N LYS A 127 12.99 -13.73 -2.79
CA LYS A 127 13.19 -12.46 -3.52
C LYS A 127 12.21 -11.30 -3.26
N LEU A 128 12.26 -10.71 -2.05
CA LEU A 128 12.03 -9.27 -1.90
C LEU A 128 13.31 -8.52 -2.27
N GLU A 129 13.67 -8.55 -3.56
CA GLU A 129 14.62 -7.56 -4.08
C GLU A 129 13.85 -6.26 -4.34
N GLN A 130 14.14 -5.29 -3.48
CA GLN A 130 14.15 -3.86 -3.77
C GLN A 130 13.95 -3.49 -5.25
N ILE A 131 12.76 -3.02 -5.59
CA ILE A 131 12.58 -2.07 -6.69
C ILE A 131 12.65 -0.68 -6.07
N VAL A 132 13.85 -0.24 -5.71
CA VAL A 132 14.13 1.20 -5.63
C VAL A 132 14.26 1.67 -7.07
N PRO A 133 13.41 2.58 -7.57
CA PRO A 133 13.55 3.06 -8.94
C PRO A 133 14.89 3.77 -9.09
N LEU A 134 15.69 3.28 -10.03
CA LEU A 134 16.96 3.81 -10.51
C LEU A 134 16.79 5.17 -11.24
N MET A 135 15.93 6.06 -10.74
CA MET A 135 15.58 7.34 -11.38
C MET A 135 16.08 8.58 -10.63
N VAL A 136 16.90 8.42 -9.58
CA VAL A 136 17.46 9.59 -8.85
C VAL A 136 18.92 9.89 -9.24
N VAL A 137 19.62 8.97 -9.92
CA VAL A 137 21.05 9.19 -10.27
C VAL A 137 21.22 9.94 -11.61
N LEU A 138 20.25 9.93 -12.52
CA LEU A 138 20.38 10.64 -13.80
C LEU A 138 20.08 12.15 -13.72
N THR A 139 19.32 12.62 -12.73
CA THR A 139 18.96 14.04 -12.64
C THR A 139 20.09 14.89 -12.04
N ILE A 140 20.96 14.31 -11.21
CA ILE A 140 22.10 15.04 -10.63
C ILE A 140 23.19 15.29 -11.69
N ILE A 141 23.35 14.39 -12.67
CA ILE A 141 24.35 14.57 -13.75
C ILE A 141 23.90 15.65 -14.75
N HIS A 142 22.60 15.83 -14.99
CA HIS A 142 22.12 16.89 -15.88
C HIS A 142 22.15 18.28 -15.24
N CYS A 143 22.04 18.39 -13.91
CA CYS A 143 22.21 19.69 -13.23
C CYS A 143 23.67 20.12 -13.11
N LEU A 144 24.64 19.20 -13.03
CA LEU A 144 26.06 19.55 -12.94
C LEU A 144 26.72 19.93 -14.27
N LEU A 145 26.17 19.50 -15.41
CA LEU A 145 26.69 19.86 -16.75
C LEU A 145 26.20 21.23 -17.26
N LEU A 146 25.12 21.78 -16.71
CA LEU A 146 24.62 23.12 -17.05
C LEU A 146 25.31 24.25 -16.28
N SER A 147 26.19 23.94 -15.32
CA SER A 147 26.96 24.94 -14.56
C SER A 147 28.40 25.16 -15.08
N TYR A 148 28.81 24.46 -16.14
CA TYR A 148 30.16 24.57 -16.73
C TYR A 148 30.18 25.18 -18.15
N PHE A 149 29.02 25.63 -18.64
CA PHE A 149 28.88 26.32 -19.93
C PHE A 149 28.15 27.66 -19.75
N VAL A 150 28.74 28.55 -18.94
CA VAL A 150 28.63 30.01 -19.05
C VAL A 150 30.01 30.59 -18.72
#